data_AF-A0A7C3AMV2-F1
#
_entry.id   AF-A0A7C3AMV2-F1
#
_cell.length_a   1.000
_cell.length_b   1.000
_cell.length_c   1.000
_cell.angle_alpha   90.00
_cell.angle_beta   90.00
_cell.angle_gamma   90.00
#
_symmetry.space_group_name_H-M   'P 1'
#
loop_
_entity.id
_entity.type
_entity.pdbx_description
1 polymer ?
#
loop_
_entity_poly.entity_id
_entity_poly.type
_entity_poly.pdbx_seq_one_letter_code
_entity_poly.pdbx_strand_id
1 'polypeptide(L)'
;MLGSGTTVAATAARFDWSRAGHIFRAAPGHVSPVTQASRARFAQLFEKVGSNPANARPDFPLPQGAVQAGVHAYTQTFRSGKQVWVYVRNGLIQDAGVNRPGALR
;
A
#
# COMPACT_ATOMS: atom_id res chain seq x y z
N MET A 1 -1.62 4.17 38.73
CA MET A 1 -1.27 2.98 37.94
C MET A 1 -0.86 3.44 36.55
N LEU A 2 0.36 3.08 36.16
CA LEU A 2 1.04 3.48 34.93
C LEU A 2 0.39 2.78 33.73
N GLY A 3 0.07 3.55 32.69
CA GLY A 3 -0.30 3.05 31.38
C GLY A 3 0.49 3.83 30.33
N SER A 4 1.80 3.57 30.26
CA SER A 4 2.67 4.07 29.20
C SER A 4 2.19 3.48 27.87
N GLY A 5 1.27 4.19 27.21
CA GLY A 5 0.90 3.92 25.83
C GLY A 5 2.10 4.26 24.97
N THR A 6 2.95 3.26 24.71
CA THR A 6 3.92 3.34 23.62
C THR A 6 3.09 3.36 22.34
N THR A 7 2.68 4.55 21.91
CA THR A 7 2.23 4.77 20.54
C THR A 7 3.44 4.40 19.70
N VAL A 8 3.49 3.17 19.20
CA VAL A 8 4.41 2.82 18.12
C VAL A 8 4.00 3.75 17.01
N ALA A 9 4.71 4.88 16.87
CA ALA A 9 4.47 5.84 15.81
C ALA A 9 4.46 5.00 14.54
N ALA A 10 3.28 4.89 13.91
CA ALA A 10 3.08 4.04 12.75
C ALA A 10 4.19 4.40 11.77
N THR A 11 5.16 3.51 11.62
CA THR A 11 6.36 3.82 10.85
C THR A 11 5.90 4.04 9.43
N ALA A 12 6.15 5.23 8.89
CA ALA A 12 5.71 5.57 7.55
C ALA A 12 6.15 4.48 6.57
N ALA A 13 5.21 3.97 5.79
CA ALA A 13 5.48 2.96 4.77
C ALA A 13 6.44 3.53 3.73
N ARG A 14 7.52 2.79 3.45
CA ARG A 14 8.53 3.16 2.47
C ARG A 14 8.53 2.24 1.26
N PHE A 15 8.78 2.81 0.10
CA PHE A 15 8.94 2.05 -1.14
C PHE A 15 10.35 1.45 -1.21
N ASP A 16 10.40 0.14 -1.40
CA ASP A 16 11.64 -0.59 -1.65
C ASP A 16 11.83 -0.75 -3.17
N TRP A 17 12.81 -0.03 -3.72
CA TRP A 17 13.09 -0.03 -5.16
C TRP A 17 13.54 -1.39 -5.70
N SER A 18 14.03 -2.30 -4.86
CA SER A 18 14.30 -3.69 -5.27
C SER A 18 13.02 -4.43 -5.70
N ARG A 19 11.85 -3.98 -5.23
CA ARG A 19 10.53 -4.54 -5.59
C ARG A 19 9.88 -3.88 -6.79
N ALA A 20 10.54 -2.90 -7.41
CA ALA A 20 9.96 -2.12 -8.51
C ALA A 20 9.45 -3.01 -9.65
N GLY A 21 10.15 -4.09 -10.00
CA GLY A 21 9.69 -5.03 -11.04
C GLY A 21 8.44 -5.83 -10.66
N HIS A 22 8.24 -6.09 -9.36
CA HIS A 22 7.04 -6.76 -8.86
C HIS A 22 5.83 -5.82 -8.85
N ILE A 23 6.03 -4.58 -8.41
CA ILE A 23 4.95 -3.58 -8.25
C ILE A 23 4.59 -2.93 -9.59
N PHE A 24 5.59 -2.57 -10.41
CA PHE A 24 5.42 -1.85 -11.67
C PHE A 24 5.39 -2.78 -12.88
N ARG A 25 4.38 -3.66 -12.93
CA ARG A 25 4.21 -4.64 -14.01
C ARG A 25 2.85 -4.53 -14.67
N ALA A 26 2.76 -5.05 -15.90
CA ALA A 26 1.51 -5.19 -16.62
C ALA A 26 0.69 -6.38 -16.08
N ALA A 27 0.08 -6.19 -14.90
CA ALA A 27 -0.79 -7.18 -14.25
C ALA A 27 -2.08 -6.51 -13.74
N PRO A 28 -3.19 -7.26 -13.60
CA PRO A 28 -4.43 -6.72 -13.06
C PRO A 28 -4.23 -6.05 -11.71
N GLY A 29 -4.75 -4.83 -11.56
CA GLY A 29 -4.64 -4.03 -10.33
C GLY A 29 -3.30 -3.29 -10.17
N HIS A 30 -2.28 -3.58 -10.97
CA HIS A 30 -0.99 -2.87 -10.95
C HIS A 30 -0.92 -1.76 -12.01
N VAL A 31 0.08 -0.88 -11.86
CA VAL A 31 0.44 0.13 -12.86
C VAL A 31 1.74 -0.26 -13.55
N SER A 32 1.87 0.04 -14.85
CA SER A 32 3.09 -0.25 -15.63
C SER A 32 3.68 1.03 -16.25
N PRO A 33 4.18 1.98 -15.43
CA PRO A 33 4.78 3.22 -15.91
C PRO A 33 6.07 2.97 -16.70
N VAL A 34 6.19 3.67 -17.85
CA VAL A 34 7.31 3.52 -18.79
C VAL A 34 8.56 4.28 -18.33
N THR A 35 8.39 5.43 -17.68
CA THR A 35 9.50 6.30 -17.26
C THR A 35 9.82 6.15 -15.78
N GLN A 36 11.09 6.39 -15.42
CA GLN A 36 11.53 6.46 -14.02
C GLN A 36 10.79 7.56 -13.25
N ALA A 37 10.54 8.72 -13.87
CA ALA A 37 9.78 9.80 -13.26
C ALA A 37 8.35 9.39 -12.91
N SER A 38 7.67 8.67 -13.80
CA SER A 38 6.33 8.13 -13.50
C SER A 38 6.37 7.07 -12.41
N ARG A 39 7.38 6.18 -12.38
CA ARG A 39 7.59 5.23 -11.29
C ARG A 39 7.75 5.94 -9.94
N ALA A 40 8.57 6.99 -9.89
CA ALA A 40 8.79 7.77 -8.66
C ALA A 40 7.50 8.43 -8.15
N ARG A 41 6.68 8.99 -9.05
CA ARG A 41 5.37 9.56 -8.68
C ARG A 41 4.43 8.51 -8.08
N PHE A 42 4.39 7.30 -8.64
CA PHE A 42 3.58 6.21 -8.09
C PHE A 42 4.14 5.68 -6.77
N ALA A 43 5.47 5.56 -6.63
CA ALA A 43 6.10 5.19 -5.36
C ALA A 43 5.71 6.17 -4.25
N GLN A 44 5.81 7.48 -4.49
CA GLN A 44 5.38 8.53 -3.55
C GLN A 44 3.89 8.43 -3.22
N LEU A 45 3.03 8.14 -4.20
CA LEU A 45 1.62 7.91 -3.98
C LEU A 45 1.37 6.71 -3.06
N PHE A 46 2.07 5.59 -3.29
CA PHE A 46 1.93 4.39 -2.48
C PHE A 46 2.45 4.59 -1.05
N GLU A 47 3.57 5.29 -0.87
CA GLU A 47 4.07 5.68 0.46
C GLU A 47 3.05 6.54 1.20
N LYS A 48 2.46 7.55 0.53
CA LYS A 48 1.42 8.40 1.12
C LYS A 48 0.19 7.59 1.54
N VAL A 49 -0.25 6.65 0.70
CA VAL A 49 -1.44 5.83 1.00
C VAL A 49 -1.15 4.82 2.12
N GLY A 50 -0.02 4.12 2.05
CA GLY A 50 0.39 3.10 3.03
C GLY A 50 0.86 3.65 4.38
N SER A 51 1.16 4.95 4.46
CA SER A 51 1.55 5.62 5.71
C SER A 51 0.38 6.29 6.43
N ASN A 52 -0.82 6.33 5.84
CA ASN A 52 -1.96 7.01 6.41
C ASN A 52 -2.87 6.04 7.19
N PRO A 53 -3.00 6.17 8.53
CA PRO A 53 -3.87 5.30 9.33
C PRO A 53 -5.34 5.36 8.89
N ALA A 54 -5.82 6.48 8.36
CA ALA A 54 -7.19 6.60 7.85
C ALA A 54 -7.47 5.74 6.60
N ASN A 55 -6.41 5.29 5.92
CA ASN A 55 -6.50 4.39 4.77
C ASN A 55 -6.42 2.91 5.18
N ALA A 56 -6.14 2.60 6.46
CA ALA A 56 -5.99 1.23 6.92
C ALA A 56 -7.30 0.44 6.76
N ARG A 57 -7.18 -0.81 6.31
CA ARG A 57 -8.29 -1.74 6.13
C ARG A 57 -8.02 -3.02 6.93
N PRO A 58 -8.24 -3.01 8.25
CA PRO A 58 -8.04 -4.19 9.09
C PRO A 58 -8.95 -5.35 8.69
N ASP A 59 -10.14 -5.05 8.16
CA ASP A 59 -11.13 -6.06 7.72
C ASP A 59 -10.91 -6.52 6.28
N PHE A 60 -9.84 -6.09 5.62
CA PHE A 60 -9.54 -6.55 4.26
C PHE A 60 -9.24 -8.05 4.29
N PRO A 61 -9.85 -8.88 3.41
CA PRO A 61 -9.69 -10.32 3.42
C PRO A 61 -8.32 -10.73 2.85
N LEU A 62 -7.26 -10.49 3.63
CA LEU A 62 -5.92 -10.98 3.33
C LEU A 62 -5.85 -12.50 3.53
N PRO A 63 -5.08 -13.23 2.71
CA PRO A 63 -4.80 -14.63 2.97
C PRO A 63 -4.21 -14.82 4.38
N GLN A 64 -4.57 -15.91 5.06
CA GLN A 64 -4.14 -16.17 6.43
C GLN A 64 -2.60 -16.09 6.61
N GLY A 65 -1.83 -16.60 5.65
CA GLY A 65 -0.37 -16.51 5.67
C GLY A 65 0.16 -15.06 5.59
N ALA A 66 -0.54 -14.15 4.92
CA ALA A 66 -0.18 -12.74 4.87
C ALA A 66 -0.46 -12.04 6.21
N VAL A 67 -1.61 -12.34 6.83
CA VAL A 67 -1.95 -11.84 8.17
C VAL A 67 -0.92 -12.30 9.20
N GLN A 68 -0.57 -13.60 9.20
CA GLN A 68 0.45 -14.16 10.09
C GLN A 68 1.84 -13.55 9.84
N ALA A 69 2.15 -13.18 8.60
CA ALA A 69 3.39 -12.51 8.26
C ALA A 69 3.41 -11.00 8.63
N GLY A 70 2.34 -10.46 9.24
CA GLY A 70 2.25 -9.06 9.63
C GLY A 70 2.04 -8.11 8.45
N VAL A 71 1.32 -8.56 7.42
CA VAL A 71 0.92 -7.71 6.30
C VAL A 71 -0.33 -6.91 6.68
N HIS A 72 -0.28 -5.61 6.42
CA HIS A 72 -1.38 -4.67 6.62
C HIS A 72 -1.84 -4.09 5.28
N ALA A 73 -3.15 -4.01 5.07
CA ALA A 73 -3.74 -3.43 3.87
C ALA A 73 -4.15 -1.97 4.09
N TYR A 74 -3.87 -1.14 3.08
CA TYR A 74 -4.28 0.25 3.02
C TYR A 74 -4.94 0.52 1.67
N THR A 75 -6.03 1.28 1.66
CA THR A 75 -6.71 1.66 0.42
C THR A 75 -7.14 3.11 0.45
N GLN A 76 -7.13 3.77 -0.70
CA GLN A 76 -7.71 5.10 -0.88
C GLN A 76 -8.44 5.18 -2.22
N THR A 77 -9.74 5.50 -2.17
CA THR A 77 -10.55 5.76 -3.36
C THR A 77 -10.56 7.25 -3.67
N PHE A 78 -10.23 7.61 -4.91
CA PHE A 78 -10.22 8.98 -5.40
C PHE A 78 -11.56 9.35 -6.02
N ARG A 79 -11.84 10.66 -6.16
CA ARG A 79 -13.08 11.16 -6.79
C ARG A 79 -13.32 10.62 -8.21
N SER A 80 -12.26 10.21 -8.91
CA SER A 80 -12.33 9.57 -10.22
C SER A 80 -12.85 8.12 -10.18
N GLY A 81 -13.13 7.58 -9.00
CA GLY A 81 -13.52 6.18 -8.80
C GLY A 81 -12.34 5.20 -8.79
N LYS A 82 -11.13 5.63 -9.14
CA LYS A 82 -9.91 4.81 -9.01
C LYS A 82 -9.59 4.59 -7.54
N GLN A 83 -9.09 3.40 -7.22
CA GLN A 83 -8.63 3.07 -5.87
C GLN A 83 -7.15 2.69 -5.90
N VAL A 84 -6.37 3.30 -5.02
CA VAL A 84 -5.01 2.86 -4.71
C VAL A 84 -5.10 1.84 -3.59
N TRP A 85 -4.38 0.73 -3.71
CA TRP A 85 -4.23 -0.27 -2.67
C TRP A 85 -2.73 -0.51 -2.41
N VAL A 86 -2.37 -0.73 -1.15
CA VAL A 86 -0.99 -0.90 -0.69
C VAL A 86 -0.95 -1.96 0.40
N TYR A 87 -0.05 -2.93 0.28
CA TYR A 87 0.25 -3.91 1.32
C TYR A 87 1.61 -3.58 1.95
N VAL A 88 1.61 -3.42 3.26
CA VAL A 88 2.78 -3.01 4.04
C VAL A 88 3.14 -4.11 5.04
N ARG A 89 4.42 -4.41 5.19
CA ARG A 89 4.95 -5.28 6.24
C ARG A 89 6.23 -4.67 6.77
N ASN A 90 6.35 -4.55 8.10
CA ASN A 90 7.52 -3.96 8.77
C ASN A 90 7.91 -2.58 8.21
N GLY A 91 6.93 -1.72 7.91
CA GLY A 91 7.16 -0.39 7.35
C GLY A 91 7.61 -0.36 5.89
N LEU A 92 7.63 -1.50 5.18
CA LEU A 92 8.00 -1.60 3.78
C LEU A 92 6.81 -2.01 2.92
N ILE A 93 6.61 -1.31 1.81
CA ILE A 93 5.63 -1.67 0.80
C ILE A 93 6.05 -3.00 0.16
N GLN A 94 5.23 -4.03 0.38
CA GLN A 94 5.44 -5.35 -0.20
C GLN A 94 4.85 -5.46 -1.59
N ASP A 95 3.68 -4.83 -1.78
CA ASP A 95 2.91 -4.83 -3.01
C ASP A 95 2.01 -3.57 -3.06
N ALA A 96 1.68 -3.09 -4.26
CA ALA A 96 0.83 -1.92 -4.45
C ALA A 96 0.27 -1.82 -5.87
N GLY A 97 -0.81 -1.07 -6.01
CA GLY A 97 -1.40 -0.84 -7.31
C GLY A 97 -2.52 0.18 -7.35
N VAL A 98 -3.08 0.35 -8.55
CA VAL A 98 -4.20 1.26 -8.82
C VAL A 98 -5.25 0.53 -9.62
N ASN A 99 -6.42 0.36 -9.01
CA ASN A 99 -7.58 -0.22 -9.64
C ASN A 99 -8.29 0.78 -10.57
N ARG A 100 -8.88 0.27 -11.63
CA ARG A 100 -9.81 1.03 -12.47
C ARG A 100 -11.09 1.33 -11.68
N PRO A 101 -11.87 2.37 -12.05
CA PRO A 101 -13.17 2.60 -11.46
C PRO A 101 -14.05 1.34 -11.51
N GLY A 102 -14.71 1.02 -10.39
CA GLY A 102 -15.56 -0.17 -10.26
C GLY A 102 -14.83 -1.49 -9.97
N ALA A 103 -13.49 -1.53 -10.04
CA ALA A 103 -12.69 -2.72 -9.72
C ALA A 103 -12.08 -2.64 -8.31
N LEU A 104 -12.87 -2.21 -7.33
CA LEU A 104 -12.41 -1.99 -5.96
C LEU A 104 -12.00 -3.31 -5.30
N ARG A 105 -11.00 -3.22 -4.44
CA ARG A 105 -10.55 -4.28 -3.54
C ARG A 105 -10.90 -3.87 -2.12
#